data_AF-A0A2E6DUW1-F1
#
_entry.id   AF-A0A2E6DUW1-F1
#
_cell.length_a   1.000
_cell.length_b   1.000
_cell.length_c   1.000
_cell.angle_alpha   90.00
_cell.angle_beta   90.00
_cell.angle_gamma   90.00
#
_symmetry.space_group_name_H-M   'P 1'
#
loop_
_entity.id
_entity.type
_entity.pdbx_description
1 polymer ?
#
loop_
_entity_poly.entity_id
_entity_poly.type
_entity_poly.pdbx_seq_one_letter_code
_entity_poly.pdbx_strand_id
1 'polypeptide(L)'
;MSVEDEELAQLRAARQAEIQQQLQTQAEQQAQQEMEQAAAEEEANLIASAMRTILTPEARDRLARVELGHPEIAATVKQHLFTLHQSNQIQVPVNDEMLKRILKGLSENSRRETTIRRI
;
A
#
# COMPACT_ATOMS: atom_id res chain seq x y z
N MET A 1 -21.67 -59.97 -2.97
CA MET A 1 -21.18 -58.65 -2.51
C MET A 1 -22.34 -58.00 -1.80
N SER A 2 -22.13 -57.63 -0.54
CA SER A 2 -23.16 -57.20 0.41
C SER A 2 -23.48 -55.72 0.20
N VAL A 3 -24.74 -55.34 0.40
CA VAL A 3 -25.19 -53.94 0.28
C VAL A 3 -24.40 -53.01 1.23
N GLU A 4 -23.95 -53.56 2.36
CA GLU A 4 -23.09 -52.90 3.35
C GLU A 4 -21.69 -52.54 2.79
N ASP A 5 -21.13 -53.35 1.88
CA ASP A 5 -19.85 -53.03 1.21
C ASP A 5 -20.01 -51.85 0.24
N GLU A 6 -21.19 -51.73 -0.38
CA GLU A 6 -21.51 -50.67 -1.33
C GLU A 6 -21.75 -49.32 -0.63
N GLU A 7 -22.47 -49.33 0.50
CA GLU A 7 -22.65 -48.15 1.37
C GLU A 7 -21.32 -47.67 1.97
N LEU A 8 -20.45 -48.60 2.40
CA LEU A 8 -19.13 -48.26 2.93
C LEU A 8 -18.20 -47.67 1.84
N ALA A 9 -18.32 -48.15 0.60
CA ALA A 9 -17.59 -47.62 -0.55
C ALA A 9 -18.07 -46.20 -0.92
N GLN A 10 -19.39 -45.96 -0.88
CA GLN A 10 -19.97 -44.64 -1.12
C GLN A 10 -19.52 -43.61 -0.06
N LEU A 11 -19.50 -44.00 1.22
CA LEU A 11 -19.04 -43.12 2.30
C LEU A 11 -17.55 -42.77 2.16
N ARG A 12 -16.72 -43.72 1.73
CA ARG A 12 -15.28 -43.50 1.49
C ARG A 12 -15.05 -42.59 0.29
N ALA A 13 -15.83 -42.75 -0.79
CA ALA A 13 -15.79 -41.89 -1.95
C ALA A 13 -16.23 -40.44 -1.62
N ALA A 14 -17.31 -40.28 -0.84
CA ALA A 14 -17.79 -38.97 -0.40
C ALA A 14 -16.75 -38.24 0.47
N ARG A 15 -16.16 -38.95 1.46
CA ARG A 15 -15.12 -38.35 2.32
C ARG A 15 -13.85 -38.00 1.52
N GLN A 16 -13.48 -38.82 0.53
CA GLN A 16 -12.34 -38.53 -0.34
C GLN A 16 -12.59 -37.30 -1.22
N ALA A 17 -13.80 -37.16 -1.77
CA ALA A 17 -14.19 -35.99 -2.56
C ALA A 17 -14.18 -34.70 -1.71
N GLU A 18 -14.67 -34.77 -0.48
CA GLU A 18 -14.70 -33.62 0.45
C GLU A 18 -13.28 -33.16 0.83
N ILE A 19 -12.37 -34.11 1.13
CA ILE A 19 -10.96 -33.83 1.41
C ILE A 19 -10.28 -33.20 0.18
N GLN A 20 -10.57 -33.73 -1.02
CA GLN A 20 -10.00 -33.21 -2.26
C GLN A 20 -10.50 -31.80 -2.58
N GLN A 21 -11.77 -31.51 -2.34
CA GLN A 21 -12.31 -30.15 -2.45
C GLN A 21 -11.68 -29.19 -1.43
N GLN A 22 -11.53 -29.59 -0.17
CA GLN A 22 -10.87 -28.75 0.85
C GLN A 22 -9.42 -28.41 0.47
N LEU A 23 -8.65 -29.38 -0.03
CA LEU A 23 -7.29 -29.15 -0.51
C LEU A 23 -7.24 -28.17 -1.68
N GLN A 24 -8.19 -28.30 -2.62
CA GLN A 24 -8.28 -27.42 -3.77
C GLN A 24 -8.66 -25.99 -3.37
N THR A 25 -9.67 -25.81 -2.52
CA THR A 25 -10.05 -24.48 -2.01
C THR A 25 -8.91 -23.82 -1.24
N GLN A 26 -8.15 -24.58 -0.44
CA GLN A 26 -7.02 -24.05 0.31
C GLN A 26 -5.86 -23.64 -0.61
N ALA A 27 -5.57 -24.42 -1.65
CA ALA A 27 -4.55 -24.08 -2.65
C ALA A 27 -4.95 -22.85 -3.49
N GLU A 28 -6.22 -22.74 -3.88
CA GLU A 28 -6.73 -21.57 -4.60
C GLU A 28 -6.66 -20.29 -3.77
N GLN A 29 -6.97 -20.38 -2.47
CA GLN A 29 -6.85 -19.24 -1.55
C GLN A 29 -5.41 -18.79 -1.38
N GLN A 30 -4.46 -19.73 -1.23
CA GLN A 30 -3.03 -19.39 -1.13
C GLN A 30 -2.52 -18.74 -2.43
N ALA A 31 -2.89 -19.30 -3.59
CA ALA A 31 -2.49 -18.75 -4.88
C ALA A 31 -3.05 -17.34 -5.13
N GLN A 32 -4.31 -17.07 -4.73
CA GLN A 32 -4.88 -15.72 -4.82
C GLN A 32 -4.17 -14.73 -3.90
N GLN A 33 -3.86 -15.14 -2.66
CA GLN A 33 -3.14 -14.28 -1.71
C GLN A 33 -1.73 -13.95 -2.18
N GLU A 34 -0.98 -14.91 -2.72
CA GLU A 34 0.35 -14.65 -3.30
C GLU A 34 0.27 -13.72 -4.52
N MET A 35 -0.76 -13.86 -5.36
CA MET A 35 -0.94 -13.03 -6.54
C MET A 35 -1.31 -11.58 -6.18
N GLU A 36 -2.17 -11.39 -5.19
CA GLU A 36 -2.52 -10.06 -4.66
C GLU A 36 -1.33 -9.38 -3.97
N GLN A 37 -0.53 -10.14 -3.20
CA GLN A 37 0.68 -9.61 -2.57
C GLN A 37 1.71 -9.19 -3.62
N ALA A 38 1.95 -10.03 -4.62
CA ALA A 38 2.86 -9.71 -5.71
C ALA A 38 2.43 -8.44 -6.48
N ALA A 39 1.14 -8.33 -6.81
CA ALA A 39 0.60 -7.16 -7.49
C ALA A 39 0.74 -5.87 -6.64
N ALA A 40 0.46 -5.96 -5.34
CA ALA A 40 0.61 -4.83 -4.42
C ALA A 40 2.09 -4.42 -4.24
N GLU A 41 3.00 -5.38 -4.19
CA GLU A 41 4.45 -5.13 -4.11
C GLU A 41 5.00 -4.51 -5.39
N GLU A 42 4.53 -4.94 -6.57
CA GLU A 42 4.89 -4.32 -7.85
C GLU A 42 4.41 -2.86 -7.92
N GLU A 43 3.17 -2.59 -7.54
CA GLU A 43 2.63 -1.23 -7.53
C GLU A 43 3.38 -0.33 -6.54
N ALA A 44 3.67 -0.84 -5.34
CA ALA A 44 4.49 -0.14 -4.35
C ALA A 44 5.91 0.14 -4.86
N ASN A 45 6.53 -0.82 -5.55
CA ASN A 45 7.86 -0.65 -6.14
C ASN A 45 7.85 0.37 -7.29
N LEU A 46 6.81 0.38 -8.13
CA LEU A 46 6.65 1.37 -9.19
C LEU A 46 6.52 2.77 -8.60
N ILE A 47 5.68 2.95 -7.59
CA ILE A 47 5.51 4.23 -6.88
C ILE A 47 6.82 4.62 -6.19
N ALA A 48 7.50 3.70 -5.52
CA ALA A 48 8.77 3.96 -4.85
C ALA A 48 9.88 4.33 -5.85
N SER A 49 9.92 3.71 -7.02
CA SER A 49 10.90 4.01 -8.08
C SER A 49 10.66 5.38 -8.72
N ALA A 50 9.39 5.74 -8.95
CA ALA A 50 9.00 7.07 -9.40
C ALA A 50 9.37 8.11 -8.34
N MET A 51 9.03 7.86 -7.06
CA MET A 51 9.43 8.72 -5.95
C MET A 51 10.95 8.84 -5.81
N ARG A 52 11.72 7.77 -6.09
CA ARG A 52 13.20 7.79 -6.07
C ARG A 52 13.79 8.63 -7.19
N THR A 53 13.06 8.83 -8.28
CA THR A 53 13.46 9.73 -9.37
C THR A 53 13.08 11.16 -9.03
N ILE A 54 11.90 11.37 -8.44
CA ILE A 54 11.35 12.69 -8.08
C ILE A 54 12.08 13.32 -6.88
N LEU A 55 12.47 12.52 -5.89
CA LEU A 55 13.07 12.95 -4.63
C LEU A 55 14.56 12.59 -4.58
N THR A 56 15.37 13.53 -4.10
CA THR A 56 16.75 13.22 -3.68
C THR A 56 16.76 12.23 -2.51
N PRO A 57 17.85 11.43 -2.36
CA PRO A 57 17.97 10.49 -1.25
C PRO A 57 17.87 11.17 0.13
N GLU A 58 18.37 12.41 0.24
CA GLU A 58 18.28 13.23 1.47
C GLU A 58 16.83 13.67 1.76
N ALA A 59 16.08 14.11 0.74
CA ALA A 59 14.69 14.51 0.89
C ALA A 59 13.80 13.32 1.32
N ARG A 60 14.09 12.11 0.82
CA ARG A 60 13.37 10.89 1.21
C ARG A 60 13.60 10.52 2.68
N ASP A 61 14.86 10.56 3.15
CA ASP A 61 15.18 10.30 4.56
C ASP A 61 14.47 11.32 5.47
N ARG A 62 14.45 12.59 5.07
CA ARG A 62 13.72 13.62 5.80
C ARG A 62 12.22 13.37 5.82
N LEU A 63 11.63 13.02 4.68
CA LEU A 63 10.21 12.71 4.58
C LEU A 63 9.85 11.51 5.48
N ALA A 64 10.68 10.47 5.51
CA ALA A 64 10.51 9.33 6.41
C ALA A 64 10.56 9.73 7.89
N ARG A 65 11.50 10.61 8.28
CA ARG A 65 11.55 11.16 9.65
C ARG A 65 10.33 12.01 9.99
N VAL A 66 9.84 12.80 9.04
CA VAL A 66 8.64 13.63 9.24
C VAL A 66 7.39 12.74 9.33
N GLU A 67 7.30 11.68 8.55
CA GLU A 67 6.19 10.72 8.59
C GLU A 67 6.04 10.04 9.95
N LEU A 68 7.17 9.75 10.62
CA LEU A 68 7.17 9.21 11.98
C LEU A 68 6.66 10.20 13.04
N GLY A 69 6.89 11.50 12.86
CA GLY A 69 6.47 12.52 13.82
C GLY A 69 5.09 13.13 13.53
N HIS A 70 4.80 13.35 12.25
CA HIS A 70 3.62 14.05 11.73
C HIS A 70 3.18 13.43 10.40
N PRO A 71 2.49 12.26 10.44
CA PRO A 71 2.07 11.54 9.24
C PRO A 71 1.10 12.34 8.37
N GLU A 72 0.27 13.20 8.96
CA GLU A 72 -0.66 14.10 8.26
C GLU A 72 0.08 15.05 7.30
N ILE A 73 1.17 15.67 7.76
CA ILE A 73 1.95 16.61 6.96
C ILE A 73 2.69 15.85 5.87
N ALA A 74 3.25 14.68 6.18
CA ALA A 74 3.93 13.84 5.20
C ALA A 74 2.98 13.41 4.06
N ALA A 75 1.75 13.03 4.37
CA ALA A 75 0.74 12.65 3.38
C ALA A 75 0.41 13.82 2.43
N THR A 76 0.15 15.01 2.96
CA THR A 76 -0.11 16.21 2.15
C THR A 76 1.06 16.55 1.24
N VAL A 77 2.30 16.43 1.73
CA VAL A 77 3.51 16.66 0.93
C VAL A 77 3.65 15.63 -0.19
N LYS A 78 3.44 14.33 0.08
CA LYS A 78 3.46 13.30 -0.97
C LYS A 78 2.45 13.59 -2.07
N GLN A 79 1.22 13.95 -1.69
CA GLN A 79 0.16 14.29 -2.65
C GLN A 79 0.53 15.52 -3.49
N HIS A 80 1.05 16.57 -2.85
CA HIS A 80 1.47 17.79 -3.55
C HIS A 80 2.61 17.52 -4.55
N LEU A 81 3.62 16.76 -4.13
CA LEU A 81 4.73 16.36 -5.00
C LEU A 81 4.27 15.47 -6.16
N PHE A 82 3.32 14.56 -5.90
CA PHE A 82 2.74 13.72 -6.93
C PHE A 82 2.00 14.54 -8.00
N THR A 83 1.13 15.46 -7.60
CA THR A 83 0.41 16.35 -8.52
C THR A 83 1.36 17.20 -9.37
N LEU A 84 2.42 17.72 -8.74
CA LEU A 84 3.42 18.52 -9.42
C LEU A 84 4.24 17.71 -10.43
N HIS A 85 4.60 16.47 -10.08
CA HIS A 85 5.26 15.54 -10.99
C HIS A 85 4.37 15.16 -12.18
N GLN A 86 3.10 14.85 -11.92
CA GLN A 86 2.13 14.52 -12.97
C GLN A 86 1.96 15.69 -13.96
N SER A 87 2.04 16.92 -13.47
CA SER A 87 1.95 18.13 -14.28
C SER A 87 3.27 18.50 -14.99
N ASN A 88 4.35 17.73 -14.81
CA ASN A 88 5.71 18.02 -15.29
C ASN A 88 6.19 19.45 -14.94
N GLN A 89 5.62 20.05 -13.91
CA GLN A 89 5.81 21.47 -13.59
C GLN A 89 6.95 21.70 -12.59
N ILE A 90 7.57 20.62 -12.10
CA ILE A 90 8.71 20.69 -11.18
C ILE A 90 10.00 20.22 -11.83
N GLN A 91 11.08 20.93 -11.52
CA GLN A 91 12.42 20.45 -11.79
C GLN A 91 12.74 19.31 -10.83
N VAL A 92 12.68 18.10 -11.37
CA VAL A 92 13.21 16.91 -10.73
C VAL A 92 14.74 16.98 -10.81
N PRO A 93 15.50 16.66 -9.74
CA PRO A 93 15.06 16.13 -8.44
C PRO A 93 14.74 17.21 -7.38
N VAL A 94 13.77 16.92 -6.51
CA VAL A 94 13.40 17.77 -5.37
C VAL A 94 14.42 17.60 -4.23
N ASN A 95 15.06 18.71 -3.85
CA ASN A 95 16.07 18.77 -2.79
C ASN A 95 15.44 18.91 -1.38
N ASP A 96 16.18 18.53 -0.32
CA ASP A 96 15.75 18.68 1.09
C ASP A 96 15.36 20.12 1.42
N GLU A 97 16.10 21.11 0.92
CA GLU A 97 15.82 22.54 1.12
C GLU A 97 14.41 22.93 0.62
N MET A 98 14.00 22.40 -0.55
CA MET A 98 12.69 22.68 -1.14
C MET A 98 11.59 21.93 -0.38
N LEU A 99 11.83 20.68 -0.02
CA LEU A 99 10.96 19.89 0.84
C LEU A 99 10.71 20.60 2.19
N LYS A 100 11.77 21.14 2.80
CA LYS A 100 11.72 21.86 4.07
C LYS A 100 10.93 23.16 3.98
N ARG A 101 11.01 23.88 2.86
CA ARG A 101 10.17 25.06 2.60
C ARG A 101 8.69 24.70 2.50
N ILE A 102 8.37 23.63 1.77
CA ILE A 102 6.99 23.12 1.64
C ILE A 102 6.45 22.65 2.99
N LEU A 103 7.23 21.86 3.72
CA LEU A 103 6.90 21.39 5.08
C LEU A 103 6.65 22.56 6.04
N LYS A 104 7.49 23.59 6.01
CA LYS A 104 7.33 24.79 6.85
C LYS A 104 6.04 25.53 6.48
N GLY A 105 5.74 25.69 5.19
CA GLY A 105 4.51 26.32 4.73
C GLY A 105 3.25 25.55 5.15
N LEU A 106 3.27 24.21 5.05
CA LEU A 106 2.15 23.36 5.43
C LEU A 106 1.94 23.28 6.94
N SER A 107 3.02 23.18 7.73
CA SER A 107 2.93 23.20 9.20
C SER A 107 2.35 24.53 9.72
N GLU A 108 2.74 25.64 9.11
CA GLU A 108 2.20 26.97 9.42
C GLU A 108 0.72 27.09 9.04
N ASN A 109 0.29 26.50 7.91
CA ASN A 109 -1.11 26.56 7.47
C ASN A 109 -2.02 25.67 8.34
N SER A 110 -1.57 24.45 8.65
CA SER A 110 -2.28 23.51 9.53
C SER A 110 -2.53 24.10 10.92
N ARG A 111 -1.57 24.84 11.49
CA ARG A 111 -1.76 25.57 12.76
C ARG A 111 -2.76 26.72 12.69
N ARG A 112 -2.98 27.32 11.51
CA ARG A 112 -3.90 28.46 11.35
C ARG A 112 -5.35 27.99 11.20
N GLU A 113 -5.58 26.81 10.66
CA GLU A 113 -6.93 26.25 10.47
C GLU A 113 -7.64 25.88 11.80
N THR A 114 -6.90 25.65 12.89
CA THR A 114 -7.51 25.34 14.21
C THR A 114 -8.14 26.55 14.90
N THR A 115 -7.95 27.77 14.40
CA THR A 115 -8.59 28.96 14.99
C THR A 115 -9.98 29.18 14.39
N ILE A 116 -10.93 28.28 14.71
CA ILE A 116 -12.35 28.55 14.48
C ILE A 116 -12.74 29.71 15.39
N ARG A 117 -12.78 30.92 14.79
CA ARG A 117 -13.34 32.11 15.40
C ARG A 117 -14.85 31.94 15.45
N ARG A 118 -15.35 31.40 16.56
CA ARG A 118 -16.77 31.39 16.89
C ARG A 118 -17.18 32.84 17.17
N ILE A 119 -17.93 33.44 16.25
CA ILE A 119 -18.73 34.65 16.51
C ILE A 119 -20.10 34.25 17.06
#